data_AF-A0A8T3N3H5-F1
#
_entry.id   AF-A0A8T3N3H5-F1
#
_cell.length_a   1.000
_cell.length_b   1.000
_cell.length_c   1.000
_cell.angle_alpha   90.00
_cell.angle_beta   90.00
_cell.angle_gamma   90.00
#
_symmetry.space_group_name_H-M   'P 1'
#
loop_
_entity.id
_entity.type
_entity.pdbx_description
1 polymer ?
#
loop_
_entity_poly.entity_id
_entity_poly.type
_entity_poly.pdbx_seq_one_letter_code
_entity_poly.pdbx_strand_id
1 'polypeptide(L)'
;MFETPKAEQSVARITISAESDFLPPIVDFLRQMVQRLGLKDEDAERLDRVVEVVCRNIIERAFAPEEDGQYEVYILRRPGKVVIAIEDQGLPFDYARLRDGSDTMLQDMLRHSFADETRFLNLGHRGNRVELIKVLPYADVRTQLFEDEHRRTVTASAAPQDSPVEIRMMRPDESDALSRCVYRSYGYSYDCDDIYYPDRIREFQESGLMRSCVAVSAGDEIVGHLAVMVEHPGLKVGEAGQAVANPRFRGHGLFERMKIYLAEDSNNRGMYGLYSEATAVHPYSQRGNLHLGAKETGYLLGYIPGCVSYKQIGEGNIGRRASVAMMYMKVNEGPERNIYPPARYRDVIRWLVEHNGLRRHIVDVTASNHQPVTACSRMNVNVRSDHNLAFLRVIEPGVDLSKLIQIRVRELCLHRLDCIYVDLSLCHPAAREAGDSLEALGFFFGCIIPEARDGDILRLQYLNNVEINRDDIYTASDFGRGLLETVFRGYETRVR
;
A
#
# COMPACT_ATOMS: atom_id res chain seq x y z
N MET A 1 17.13 -17.91 -20.86
CA MET A 1 16.95 -17.03 -19.69
C MET A 1 16.09 -15.88 -20.19
N PHE A 2 14.77 -15.97 -20.03
CA PHE A 2 13.88 -14.91 -20.48
C PHE A 2 14.09 -13.71 -19.53
N GLU A 3 14.49 -12.56 -20.07
CA GLU A 3 14.52 -11.32 -19.30
C GLU A 3 13.12 -11.10 -18.74
N THR A 4 12.98 -11.07 -17.40
CA THR A 4 11.74 -10.63 -16.76
C THR A 4 11.46 -9.22 -17.26
N PRO A 5 10.26 -8.96 -17.83
CA PRO A 5 9.88 -7.61 -18.23
C PRO A 5 10.14 -6.64 -17.07
N LYS A 6 10.79 -5.50 -17.36
CA LYS A 6 11.00 -4.48 -16.33
C LYS A 6 9.63 -4.07 -15.78
N ALA A 7 9.49 -4.08 -14.45
CA ALA A 7 8.28 -3.60 -13.77
C ALA A 7 7.97 -2.13 -14.06
N GLU A 8 8.90 -1.40 -14.68
CA GLU A 8 8.68 -0.06 -15.21
C GLU A 8 9.42 0.10 -16.54
N GLN A 9 8.71 0.60 -17.55
CA GLN A 9 9.25 0.94 -18.86
C GLN A 9 9.08 2.44 -19.11
N SER A 10 10.17 3.13 -19.47
CA SER A 10 10.08 4.50 -19.98
C SER A 10 9.60 4.50 -21.43
N VAL A 11 8.46 5.14 -21.67
CA VAL A 11 7.84 5.30 -22.99
C VAL A 11 8.34 6.56 -23.66
N ALA A 12 8.37 7.66 -22.92
CA ALA A 12 8.92 8.94 -23.37
C ALA A 12 9.54 9.71 -22.20
N ARG A 13 10.50 10.57 -22.53
CA ARG A 13 11.10 11.58 -21.66
C ARG A 13 11.30 12.84 -22.48
N ILE A 14 10.83 13.98 -21.99
CA ILE A 14 11.03 15.29 -22.60
C ILE A 14 11.56 16.24 -21.53
N THR A 15 12.59 17.00 -21.88
CA THR A 15 13.09 18.12 -21.06
C THR A 15 12.57 19.41 -21.67
N ILE A 16 11.93 20.26 -20.86
CA ILE A 16 11.35 21.53 -21.31
C ILE A 16 11.86 22.70 -20.46
N SER A 17 12.03 23.86 -21.09
CA SER A 17 12.23 25.15 -20.41
C SER A 17 11.03 25.49 -19.52
N ALA A 18 11.29 26.10 -18.37
CA ALA A 18 10.28 26.56 -17.42
C ALA A 18 9.56 27.85 -17.91
N GLU A 19 9.00 27.80 -19.11
CA GLU A 19 8.27 28.91 -19.75
C GLU A 19 6.80 28.52 -20.00
N SER A 20 5.88 29.45 -19.76
CA SER A 20 4.43 29.20 -19.90
C SER A 20 4.01 28.80 -21.31
N ASP A 21 4.72 29.29 -22.33
CA ASP A 21 4.37 29.11 -23.73
C ASP A 21 4.53 27.66 -24.21
N PHE A 22 5.36 26.86 -23.53
CA PHE A 22 5.53 25.44 -23.84
C PHE A 22 4.49 24.53 -23.17
N LEU A 23 3.66 25.07 -22.26
CA LEU A 23 2.70 24.25 -21.51
C LEU A 23 1.62 23.61 -22.39
N PRO A 24 0.94 24.32 -23.32
CA PRO A 24 -0.07 23.69 -24.17
C PRO A 24 0.49 22.57 -25.07
N PRO A 25 1.64 22.72 -25.76
CA PRO A 25 2.26 21.64 -26.52
C PRO A 25 2.59 20.39 -25.69
N ILE A 26 3.02 20.55 -24.43
CA ILE A 26 3.32 19.42 -23.54
C ILE A 26 2.04 18.65 -23.20
N VAL A 27 0.98 19.36 -22.84
CA VAL A 27 -0.30 18.74 -22.48
C VAL A 27 -0.87 17.96 -23.68
N ASP A 28 -0.84 18.55 -24.88
CA ASP A 28 -1.31 17.87 -26.10
C ASP A 28 -0.44 16.66 -26.47
N PHE A 29 0.88 16.73 -26.25
CA PHE A 29 1.78 15.59 -26.43
C PHE A 29 1.43 14.45 -25.46
N LEU A 30 1.28 14.78 -24.17
CA LEU A 30 0.96 13.80 -23.14
C LEU A 30 -0.37 13.11 -23.42
N ARG A 31 -1.43 13.87 -23.74
CA ARG A 31 -2.75 13.33 -24.12
C ARG A 31 -2.64 12.26 -25.20
N GLN A 32 -1.97 12.58 -26.31
CA GLN A 32 -1.82 11.66 -27.43
C GLN A 32 -1.06 10.39 -27.03
N MET A 33 0.01 10.55 -26.24
CA MET A 33 0.83 9.43 -25.81
C MET A 33 0.08 8.52 -24.83
N VAL A 34 -0.64 9.07 -23.85
CA VAL A 34 -1.39 8.27 -22.88
C VAL A 34 -2.58 7.54 -23.52
N GLN A 35 -3.24 8.16 -24.51
CA GLN A 35 -4.26 7.50 -25.34
C GLN A 35 -3.69 6.29 -26.09
N ARG A 36 -2.47 6.42 -26.67
CA ARG A 36 -1.79 5.28 -27.31
C ARG A 36 -1.41 4.16 -26.34
N LEU A 37 -1.24 4.49 -25.06
CA LEU A 37 -1.01 3.49 -24.00
C LEU A 37 -2.30 2.85 -23.48
N GLY A 38 -3.47 3.25 -24.00
CA GLY A 38 -4.77 2.64 -23.69
C GLY A 38 -5.62 3.40 -22.67
N LEU A 39 -5.25 4.63 -22.27
CA LEU A 39 -6.14 5.49 -21.49
C LEU A 39 -7.31 6.00 -22.36
N LYS A 40 -8.51 6.02 -21.78
CA LYS A 40 -9.71 6.56 -22.43
C LYS A 40 -9.66 8.09 -22.49
N ASP A 41 -10.38 8.68 -23.43
CA ASP A 41 -10.39 10.14 -23.65
C ASP A 41 -10.77 10.93 -22.39
N GLU A 42 -11.81 10.52 -21.67
CA GLU A 42 -12.24 11.18 -20.43
C GLU A 42 -11.16 11.16 -19.34
N ASP A 43 -10.43 10.04 -19.20
CA ASP A 43 -9.33 9.92 -18.24
C ASP A 43 -8.11 10.73 -18.69
N ALA A 44 -7.84 10.80 -19.99
CA ALA A 44 -6.77 11.62 -20.55
C ALA A 44 -7.05 13.12 -20.31
N GLU A 45 -8.26 13.61 -20.60
CA GLU A 45 -8.66 15.00 -20.34
C GLU A 45 -8.58 15.40 -18.86
N ARG A 46 -8.86 14.45 -17.95
CA ARG A 46 -8.70 14.66 -16.51
C ARG A 46 -7.23 14.79 -16.13
N LEU A 47 -6.39 13.91 -16.67
CA LEU A 47 -4.96 13.89 -16.41
C LEU A 47 -4.27 15.17 -16.92
N ASP A 48 -4.70 15.70 -18.07
CA ASP A 48 -4.22 16.94 -18.65
C ASP A 48 -4.31 18.13 -17.69
N ARG A 49 -5.46 18.29 -17.04
CA ARG A 49 -5.69 19.38 -16.07
C ARG A 49 -4.71 19.31 -14.91
N VAL A 50 -4.39 18.10 -14.44
CA VAL A 50 -3.45 17.92 -13.34
C VAL A 50 -2.02 18.18 -13.75
N VAL A 51 -1.63 17.70 -14.93
CA VAL A 51 -0.31 17.99 -15.47
C VAL A 51 -0.13 19.49 -15.64
N GLU A 52 -1.12 20.18 -16.22
CA GLU A 52 -1.09 21.63 -16.39
C GLU A 52 -0.87 22.32 -15.04
N VAL A 53 -1.58 21.85 -14.02
CA VAL A 53 -1.46 22.32 -12.65
C VAL A 53 -0.04 22.06 -12.08
N VAL A 54 0.54 20.88 -12.26
CA VAL A 54 1.91 20.60 -11.76
C VAL A 54 2.96 21.44 -12.48
N CYS A 55 2.93 21.44 -13.81
CA CYS A 55 3.91 22.15 -14.62
C CYS A 55 3.84 23.66 -14.39
N ARG A 56 2.64 24.23 -14.29
CA ARG A 56 2.45 25.65 -13.96
C ARG A 56 3.03 26.00 -12.59
N ASN A 57 2.91 25.10 -11.60
CA ASN A 57 3.52 25.32 -10.29
C ASN A 57 5.05 25.44 -10.40
N ILE A 58 5.65 24.52 -11.15
CA ILE A 58 7.09 24.49 -11.37
C ILE A 58 7.55 25.79 -12.08
N ILE A 59 6.87 26.15 -13.16
CA ILE A 59 7.16 27.36 -13.96
C ILE A 59 7.09 28.63 -13.09
N GLU A 60 6.04 28.75 -12.27
CA GLU A 60 5.80 29.98 -11.50
C GLU A 60 6.62 30.08 -10.21
N ARG A 61 7.13 28.94 -9.68
CA ARG A 61 7.57 28.89 -8.28
C ARG A 61 8.84 28.10 -8.01
N ALA A 62 9.23 27.17 -8.87
CA ALA A 62 10.40 26.35 -8.61
C ALA A 62 11.71 27.11 -8.87
N PHE A 63 11.71 28.06 -9.81
CA PHE A 63 12.91 28.79 -10.23
C PHE A 63 12.79 30.28 -9.92
N ALA A 64 13.93 30.94 -9.68
CA ALA A 64 13.94 32.40 -9.55
C ALA A 64 13.63 33.08 -10.90
N PRO A 65 13.07 34.31 -10.94
CA PRO A 65 12.74 34.99 -12.20
C PRO A 65 13.93 35.21 -13.16
N GLU A 66 15.16 35.13 -12.66
CA GLU A 66 16.40 35.31 -13.41
C GLU A 66 17.11 33.99 -13.73
N GLU A 67 16.51 32.86 -13.35
CA GLU A 67 17.05 31.51 -13.53
C GLU A 67 16.40 30.83 -14.73
N ASP A 68 17.22 30.35 -15.67
CA ASP A 68 16.77 29.53 -16.81
C ASP A 68 16.41 28.11 -16.31
N GLY A 69 15.24 27.98 -15.71
CA GLY A 69 14.73 26.72 -15.17
C GLY A 69 14.38 25.70 -16.24
N GLN A 70 14.57 24.41 -15.93
CA GLN A 70 14.10 23.31 -16.76
C GLN A 70 13.43 22.23 -15.90
N TYR A 71 12.47 21.52 -16.50
CA TYR A 71 11.85 20.36 -15.90
C TYR A 71 11.70 19.23 -16.92
N GLU A 72 11.61 18.00 -16.41
CA GLU A 72 11.53 16.80 -17.21
C GLU A 72 10.18 16.13 -17.01
N VAL A 73 9.54 15.79 -18.11
CA VAL A 73 8.29 15.03 -18.12
C VAL A 73 8.55 13.64 -18.67
N TYR A 74 8.18 12.63 -17.89
CA TYR A 74 8.30 11.23 -18.20
C TYR A 74 6.92 10.62 -18.39
N ILE A 75 6.79 9.78 -19.42
CA ILE A 75 5.66 8.88 -19.58
C ILE A 75 6.19 7.47 -19.35
N LEU A 76 5.68 6.80 -18.33
CA LEU A 76 6.12 5.47 -17.93
C LEU A 76 4.95 4.50 -17.98
N ARG A 77 5.25 3.26 -18.31
CA ARG A 77 4.34 2.12 -18.24
C ARG A 77 4.77 1.23 -17.08
N ARG A 78 3.88 1.05 -16.10
CA ARG A 78 4.02 0.09 -14.99
C ARG A 78 2.88 -0.92 -15.07
N PRO A 79 3.02 -2.18 -14.64
CA PRO A 79 1.93 -3.16 -14.63
C PRO A 79 0.57 -2.57 -14.21
N GLY A 80 -0.42 -2.67 -15.09
CA GLY A 80 -1.78 -2.15 -14.91
C GLY A 80 -1.93 -0.63 -15.03
N LYS A 81 -0.86 0.14 -15.26
CA LYS A 81 -0.82 1.59 -15.02
C LYS A 81 -0.03 2.37 -16.09
N VAL A 82 -0.45 3.62 -16.29
CA VAL A 82 0.35 4.67 -16.94
C VAL A 82 0.73 5.69 -15.87
N VAL A 83 1.98 6.16 -15.92
CA VAL A 83 2.51 7.12 -14.97
C VAL A 83 3.06 8.31 -15.73
N ILE A 84 2.57 9.51 -15.41
CA ILE A 84 3.23 10.74 -15.78
C ILE A 84 4.07 11.16 -14.58
N ALA A 85 5.39 11.22 -14.75
CA ALA A 85 6.28 11.74 -13.73
C ALA A 85 6.89 13.07 -14.19
N ILE A 86 6.90 14.05 -13.31
CA ILE A 86 7.45 15.38 -13.57
C ILE A 86 8.57 15.61 -12.57
N GLU A 87 9.78 15.87 -13.05
CA GLU A 87 10.97 16.13 -12.24
C GLU A 87 11.50 17.55 -12.48
N ASP A 88 11.92 18.23 -11.42
CA ASP A 88 12.55 19.55 -11.48
C ASP A 88 13.68 19.65 -10.43
N GLN A 89 14.63 20.56 -10.67
CA GLN A 89 15.72 20.89 -9.72
C GLN A 89 15.48 22.21 -8.99
N GLY A 90 14.26 22.75 -9.05
CA GLY A 90 13.95 24.02 -8.41
C GLY A 90 13.76 23.87 -6.91
N LEU A 91 13.33 24.96 -6.27
CA LEU A 91 13.02 24.99 -4.86
C LEU A 91 12.11 23.80 -4.50
N PRO A 92 12.42 23.09 -3.39
CA PRO A 92 11.48 22.11 -2.85
C PRO A 92 10.12 22.78 -2.72
N PHE A 93 9.11 22.15 -3.30
CA PHE A 93 7.76 22.70 -3.38
C PHE A 93 7.38 23.37 -2.05
N ASP A 94 7.09 24.68 -2.07
CA ASP A 94 6.91 25.46 -0.84
C ASP A 94 5.55 25.16 -0.21
N TYR A 95 5.52 24.10 0.59
CA TYR A 95 4.33 23.68 1.32
C TYR A 95 3.93 24.63 2.46
N ALA A 96 4.79 25.59 2.84
CA ALA A 96 4.52 26.49 3.98
C ALA A 96 3.55 27.62 3.61
N ARG A 97 3.48 28.02 2.34
CA ARG A 97 2.56 29.08 1.85
C ARG A 97 1.12 28.62 1.64
N LEU A 98 0.86 27.30 1.66
CA LEU A 98 -0.49 26.73 1.80
C LEU A 98 -1.17 27.08 3.15
N ARG A 99 -0.42 27.62 4.12
CA ARG A 99 -0.90 28.05 5.44
C ARG A 99 -2.01 29.11 5.35
N ASP A 100 -2.04 29.89 4.27
CA ASP A 100 -2.90 31.05 4.11
C ASP A 100 -4.15 30.76 3.26
N GLY A 101 -4.31 29.50 2.78
CA GLY A 101 -5.48 29.07 2.00
C GLY A 101 -5.59 29.69 0.60
N SER A 102 -4.58 30.43 0.16
CA SER A 102 -4.52 31.11 -1.15
C SER A 102 -4.18 30.18 -2.32
N ASP A 103 -3.77 28.95 -2.05
CA ASP A 103 -3.27 28.02 -3.05
C ASP A 103 -4.31 26.94 -3.36
N THR A 104 -5.15 27.20 -4.37
CA THR A 104 -6.19 26.28 -4.86
C THR A 104 -5.61 25.10 -5.64
N MET A 105 -4.34 25.22 -6.05
CA MET A 105 -3.69 24.35 -7.00
C MET A 105 -3.55 22.88 -6.53
N LEU A 106 -2.99 22.68 -5.34
CA LEU A 106 -2.91 21.36 -4.71
C LEU A 106 -4.31 20.88 -4.27
N GLN A 107 -5.21 21.82 -3.96
CA GLN A 107 -6.60 21.48 -3.68
C GLN A 107 -7.30 20.89 -4.89
N ASP A 108 -7.06 21.42 -6.08
CA ASP A 108 -7.63 20.92 -7.32
C ASP A 108 -7.02 19.55 -7.69
N MET A 109 -5.73 19.34 -7.45
CA MET A 109 -5.09 18.03 -7.64
C MET A 109 -5.66 16.94 -6.74
N LEU A 110 -5.86 17.23 -5.45
CA LEU A 110 -6.29 16.24 -4.45
C LEU A 110 -7.83 16.07 -4.39
N ARG A 111 -8.63 17.08 -4.76
CA ARG A 111 -10.10 17.02 -4.67
C ARG A 111 -10.79 16.32 -5.84
N HIS A 112 -10.14 16.25 -7.01
CA HIS A 112 -10.86 15.92 -8.24
C HIS A 112 -10.61 14.51 -8.79
N SER A 113 -10.03 13.59 -8.02
CA SER A 113 -9.82 12.18 -8.42
C SER A 113 -9.22 12.02 -9.84
N PHE A 114 -8.43 13.01 -10.27
CA PHE A 114 -7.92 13.07 -11.62
C PHE A 114 -6.78 12.05 -11.87
N ALA A 115 -6.14 11.59 -10.80
CA ALA A 115 -5.25 10.44 -10.76
C ALA A 115 -5.77 9.43 -9.73
N ASP A 116 -5.53 8.14 -9.97
CA ASP A 116 -5.94 7.08 -9.04
C ASP A 116 -4.99 7.03 -7.84
N GLU A 117 -3.71 7.36 -8.06
CA GLU A 117 -2.67 7.48 -7.05
C GLU A 117 -1.77 8.67 -7.39
N THR A 118 -1.38 9.45 -6.38
CA THR A 118 -0.42 10.56 -6.54
C THR A 118 0.75 10.37 -5.58
N ARG A 119 1.97 10.48 -6.11
CA ARG A 119 3.20 10.37 -5.31
C ARG A 119 4.02 11.64 -5.39
N PHE A 120 4.39 12.18 -4.24
CA PHE A 120 5.37 13.25 -4.12
C PHE A 120 6.65 12.63 -3.58
N LEU A 121 7.73 12.72 -4.36
CA LEU A 121 9.01 12.11 -4.09
C LEU A 121 10.05 13.20 -3.92
N ASN A 122 10.74 13.22 -2.78
CA ASN A 122 11.93 14.04 -2.59
C ASN A 122 13.14 13.23 -3.05
N LEU A 123 13.84 13.70 -4.09
CA LEU A 123 14.99 13.00 -4.67
C LEU A 123 16.34 13.50 -4.10
N GLY A 124 16.32 14.31 -3.04
CA GLY A 124 17.49 14.95 -2.45
C GLY A 124 18.12 15.94 -3.42
N HIS A 125 19.43 15.80 -3.67
CA HIS A 125 20.17 16.65 -4.60
C HIS A 125 19.68 16.58 -6.06
N ARG A 126 18.87 15.58 -6.41
CA ARG A 126 18.26 15.46 -7.75
C ARG A 126 16.94 16.23 -7.89
N GLY A 127 16.51 16.92 -6.83
CA GLY A 127 15.32 17.77 -6.84
C GLY A 127 14.03 17.05 -6.47
N ASN A 128 12.92 17.47 -7.08
CA ASN A 128 11.57 17.02 -6.78
C ASN A 128 11.05 16.09 -7.87
N ARG A 129 10.15 15.18 -7.50
CA ARG A 129 9.39 14.39 -8.47
C ARG A 129 7.93 14.24 -8.04
N VAL A 130 7.02 14.55 -8.95
CA VAL A 130 5.58 14.26 -8.80
C VAL A 130 5.22 13.14 -9.76
N GLU A 131 4.60 12.07 -9.27
CA GLU A 131 4.04 11.02 -10.12
C GLU A 131 2.52 11.04 -10.05
N LEU A 132 1.89 11.18 -11.22
CA LEU A 132 0.47 11.04 -11.45
C LEU A 132 0.22 9.66 -12.05
N ILE A 133 -0.49 8.80 -11.33
CA ILE A 133 -0.64 7.40 -11.68
C ILE A 133 -2.11 7.14 -12.04
N LYS A 134 -2.32 6.64 -13.26
CA LYS A 134 -3.62 6.17 -13.74
C LYS A 134 -3.60 4.68 -14.00
N VAL A 135 -4.63 4.01 -13.52
CA VAL A 135 -4.91 2.61 -13.78
C VAL A 135 -5.48 2.48 -15.19
N LEU A 136 -4.97 1.53 -15.95
CA LEU A 136 -5.47 1.26 -17.29
C LEU A 136 -6.85 0.60 -17.24
N PRO A 137 -7.76 1.00 -18.13
CA PRO A 137 -9.13 0.53 -18.17
C PRO A 137 -9.22 -0.85 -18.83
N TYR A 138 -8.55 -1.84 -18.25
CA TYR A 138 -8.63 -3.23 -18.70
C TYR A 138 -10.06 -3.79 -18.65
N ALA A 139 -10.29 -4.84 -19.44
CA ALA A 139 -11.59 -5.50 -19.46
C ALA A 139 -11.91 -6.07 -18.08
N ASP A 140 -13.03 -5.60 -17.51
CA ASP A 140 -13.58 -6.12 -16.28
C ASP A 140 -14.40 -7.38 -16.59
N VAL A 141 -13.98 -8.53 -16.04
CA VAL A 141 -14.66 -9.80 -16.29
C VAL A 141 -16.13 -9.78 -15.84
N ARG A 142 -16.48 -8.94 -14.86
CA ARG A 142 -17.84 -8.84 -14.31
C ARG A 142 -18.84 -8.36 -15.35
N THR A 143 -18.40 -7.60 -16.35
CA THR A 143 -19.25 -7.13 -17.45
C THR A 143 -19.71 -8.26 -18.39
N GLN A 144 -19.04 -9.41 -18.35
CA GLN A 144 -19.29 -10.57 -19.20
C GLN A 144 -19.98 -11.73 -18.45
N LEU A 145 -20.14 -11.61 -17.13
CA LEU A 145 -20.67 -12.67 -16.28
C LEU A 145 -22.10 -12.34 -15.85
N PHE A 146 -22.96 -13.36 -15.85
CA PHE A 146 -24.33 -13.24 -15.36
C PHE A 146 -24.36 -13.39 -13.83
N GLU A 147 -25.18 -12.60 -13.14
CA GLU A 147 -25.36 -12.70 -11.67
C GLU A 147 -25.78 -14.10 -11.21
N ASP A 148 -26.46 -14.85 -12.08
CA ASP A 148 -26.84 -16.25 -11.85
C ASP A 148 -25.65 -17.17 -11.64
N GLU A 149 -24.47 -16.88 -12.21
CA GLU A 149 -23.28 -17.71 -12.00
C GLU A 149 -22.83 -17.70 -10.54
N HIS A 150 -22.81 -16.51 -9.91
CA HIS A 150 -22.47 -16.38 -8.50
C HIS A 150 -23.50 -17.10 -7.63
N ARG A 151 -24.80 -16.88 -7.88
CA ARG A 151 -25.88 -17.56 -7.13
C ARG A 151 -25.75 -19.08 -7.24
N ARG A 152 -25.57 -19.61 -8.45
CA ARG A 152 -25.39 -21.05 -8.68
C ARG A 152 -24.22 -21.61 -7.88
N THR A 153 -23.06 -20.96 -7.88
CA THR A 153 -21.89 -21.43 -7.13
C THR A 153 -22.11 -21.41 -5.62
N VAL A 154 -22.71 -20.34 -5.07
CA VAL A 154 -22.94 -20.23 -3.62
C VAL A 154 -24.01 -21.21 -3.13
N THR A 155 -25.01 -21.53 -3.98
CA THR A 155 -26.07 -22.52 -3.66
C THR A 155 -25.73 -23.95 -4.03
N ALA A 156 -24.65 -24.18 -4.79
CA ALA A 156 -24.25 -25.50 -5.21
C ALA A 156 -23.90 -26.38 -4.02
N SER A 157 -24.16 -27.68 -4.15
CA SER A 157 -23.75 -28.67 -3.16
C SER A 157 -22.24 -28.62 -2.94
N ALA A 158 -21.82 -28.80 -1.69
CA ALA A 158 -20.42 -28.94 -1.34
C ALA A 158 -19.80 -30.13 -2.11
N ALA A 159 -18.57 -29.95 -2.58
CA ALA A 159 -17.77 -31.04 -3.11
C ALA A 159 -17.50 -32.07 -2.00
N PRO A 160 -17.42 -33.39 -2.33
CA PRO A 160 -16.97 -34.41 -1.39
C PRO A 160 -15.62 -34.04 -0.77
N GLN A 161 -15.45 -34.22 0.55
CA GLN A 161 -14.22 -33.79 1.27
C GLN A 161 -12.93 -34.47 0.79
N ASP A 162 -13.06 -35.64 0.17
CA ASP A 162 -11.98 -36.42 -0.44
C ASP A 162 -11.73 -36.05 -1.91
N SER A 163 -12.40 -35.02 -2.43
CA SER A 163 -12.19 -34.55 -3.80
C SER A 163 -10.72 -34.17 -4.01
N PRO A 164 -10.05 -34.71 -5.03
CA PRO A 164 -8.65 -34.38 -5.30
C PRO A 164 -8.52 -32.92 -5.73
N VAL A 165 -7.57 -32.23 -5.10
CA VAL A 165 -7.21 -30.85 -5.40
C VAL A 165 -5.70 -30.73 -5.43
N GLU A 166 -5.17 -30.31 -6.58
CA GLU A 166 -3.76 -30.00 -6.78
C GLU A 166 -3.49 -28.56 -6.35
N ILE A 167 -2.36 -28.32 -5.67
CA ILE A 167 -1.88 -26.96 -5.39
C ILE A 167 -0.58 -26.76 -6.15
N ARG A 168 -0.55 -25.70 -6.95
CA ARG A 168 0.61 -25.34 -7.77
C ARG A 168 0.70 -23.84 -7.98
N MET A 169 1.85 -23.38 -8.45
CA MET A 169 1.96 -22.02 -8.97
C MET A 169 0.99 -21.80 -10.14
N MET A 170 0.37 -20.63 -10.13
CA MET A 170 -0.50 -20.18 -11.21
C MET A 170 0.34 -19.77 -12.42
N ARG A 171 -0.18 -20.01 -13.61
CA ARG A 171 0.40 -19.48 -14.84
C ARG A 171 -0.24 -18.13 -15.19
N PRO A 172 0.49 -17.16 -15.77
CA PRO A 172 -0.08 -15.86 -16.14
C PRO A 172 -1.29 -15.95 -17.10
N ASP A 173 -1.36 -17.00 -17.93
CA ASP A 173 -2.47 -17.26 -18.85
C ASP A 173 -3.76 -17.75 -18.18
N GLU A 174 -3.71 -18.11 -16.91
CA GLU A 174 -4.88 -18.51 -16.12
C GLU A 174 -5.62 -17.33 -15.46
N SER A 175 -5.19 -16.09 -15.72
CA SER A 175 -5.75 -14.89 -15.09
C SER A 175 -7.27 -14.74 -15.29
N ASP A 176 -7.78 -15.08 -16.47
CA ASP A 176 -9.23 -15.12 -16.75
C ASP A 176 -9.97 -16.13 -15.87
N ALA A 177 -9.42 -17.34 -15.74
CA ALA A 177 -10.02 -18.40 -14.94
C ALA A 177 -10.03 -18.03 -13.45
N LEU A 178 -8.97 -17.38 -12.97
CA LEU A 178 -8.92 -16.83 -11.61
C LEU A 178 -10.02 -15.78 -11.40
N SER A 179 -10.11 -14.76 -12.24
CA SER A 179 -11.09 -13.68 -12.09
C SER A 179 -12.53 -14.22 -12.08
N ARG A 180 -12.84 -15.21 -12.93
CA ARG A 180 -14.14 -15.90 -12.93
C ARG A 180 -14.38 -16.70 -11.65
N CYS A 181 -13.36 -17.40 -11.13
CA CYS A 181 -13.45 -18.11 -9.84
C CYS A 181 -13.77 -17.14 -8.69
N VAL A 182 -13.12 -15.98 -8.63
CA VAL A 182 -13.39 -14.97 -7.59
C VAL A 182 -14.82 -14.45 -7.69
N TYR A 183 -15.26 -14.05 -8.90
CA TYR A 183 -16.63 -13.58 -9.10
C TYR A 183 -17.67 -14.63 -8.70
N ARG A 184 -17.47 -15.89 -9.11
CA ARG A 184 -18.36 -17.00 -8.72
C ARG A 184 -18.40 -17.18 -7.21
N SER A 185 -17.29 -16.96 -6.51
CA SER A 185 -17.17 -17.15 -5.06
C SER A 185 -17.73 -15.98 -4.23
N TYR A 186 -17.52 -14.73 -4.67
CA TYR A 186 -17.75 -13.53 -3.87
C TYR A 186 -18.57 -12.43 -4.58
N GLY A 187 -18.92 -12.60 -5.85
CA GLY A 187 -19.70 -11.61 -6.61
C GLY A 187 -19.00 -10.26 -6.65
N TYR A 188 -19.62 -9.23 -6.06
CA TYR A 188 -19.08 -7.87 -5.97
C TYR A 188 -18.56 -7.51 -4.57
N SER A 189 -18.46 -8.47 -3.64
CA SER A 189 -18.08 -8.20 -2.24
C SER A 189 -16.62 -8.50 -1.91
N TYR A 190 -15.77 -8.75 -2.92
CA TYR A 190 -14.34 -8.95 -2.71
C TYR A 190 -13.61 -7.61 -2.73
N ASP A 191 -12.76 -7.37 -1.74
CA ASP A 191 -12.14 -6.05 -1.46
C ASP A 191 -11.06 -5.66 -2.49
N CYS A 192 -10.33 -6.65 -3.02
CA CYS A 192 -9.30 -6.41 -4.02
C CYS A 192 -9.92 -6.33 -5.42
N ASP A 193 -10.17 -5.12 -5.93
CA ASP A 193 -10.77 -4.91 -7.25
C ASP A 193 -9.87 -5.40 -8.41
N ASP A 194 -8.54 -5.34 -8.24
CA ASP A 194 -7.55 -5.78 -9.25
C ASP A 194 -7.80 -7.20 -9.77
N ILE A 195 -8.33 -8.09 -8.94
CA ILE A 195 -8.55 -9.50 -9.28
C ILE A 195 -9.64 -9.71 -10.32
N TYR A 196 -10.47 -8.70 -10.61
CA TYR A 196 -11.49 -8.75 -11.68
C TYR A 196 -10.97 -8.33 -13.06
N TYR A 197 -9.69 -7.95 -13.17
CA TYR A 197 -9.04 -7.53 -14.41
C TYR A 197 -7.92 -8.52 -14.79
N PRO A 198 -8.21 -9.55 -15.59
CA PRO A 198 -7.25 -10.60 -15.95
C PRO A 198 -5.92 -10.09 -16.49
N ASP A 199 -5.95 -9.08 -17.37
CA ASP A 199 -4.73 -8.49 -17.96
C ASP A 199 -3.83 -7.83 -16.90
N ARG A 200 -4.44 -7.25 -15.85
CA ARG A 200 -3.69 -6.65 -14.74
C ARG A 200 -2.99 -7.72 -13.91
N ILE A 201 -3.68 -8.81 -13.60
CA ILE A 201 -3.13 -9.96 -12.87
C ILE A 201 -2.00 -10.62 -13.66
N ARG A 202 -2.18 -10.78 -14.98
CA ARG A 202 -1.14 -11.27 -15.89
C ARG A 202 0.11 -10.39 -15.81
N GLU A 203 -0.04 -9.08 -15.97
CA GLU A 203 1.09 -8.15 -15.91
C GLU A 203 1.80 -8.18 -14.55
N PHE A 204 1.06 -8.26 -13.44
CA PHE A 204 1.67 -8.37 -12.11
C PHE A 204 2.50 -9.65 -11.95
N GLN A 205 2.03 -10.78 -12.48
CA GLN A 205 2.79 -12.03 -12.45
C GLN A 205 4.02 -11.99 -13.36
N GLU A 206 3.87 -11.49 -14.59
CA GLU A 206 4.95 -11.39 -15.57
C GLU A 206 6.06 -10.44 -15.11
N SER A 207 5.71 -9.35 -14.42
CA SER A 207 6.67 -8.40 -13.87
C SER A 207 7.26 -8.81 -12.50
N GLY A 208 6.83 -9.95 -11.94
CA GLY A 208 7.25 -10.44 -10.62
C GLY A 208 6.77 -9.60 -9.43
N LEU A 209 5.71 -8.79 -9.61
CA LEU A 209 5.06 -8.03 -8.53
C LEU A 209 4.03 -8.87 -7.76
N MET A 210 3.47 -9.88 -8.42
CA MET A 210 2.55 -10.87 -7.84
C MET A 210 3.11 -12.27 -8.04
N ARG A 211 2.97 -13.12 -7.02
CA ARG A 211 3.19 -14.56 -7.12
C ARG A 211 1.96 -15.27 -6.61
N SER A 212 1.29 -16.00 -7.48
CA SER A 212 0.03 -16.66 -7.16
C SER A 212 0.21 -18.17 -7.14
N CYS A 213 -0.38 -18.84 -6.14
CA CYS A 213 -0.70 -20.26 -6.24
C CYS A 213 -2.20 -20.45 -6.41
N VAL A 214 -2.58 -21.56 -7.03
CA VAL A 214 -3.96 -21.95 -7.26
C VAL A 214 -4.20 -23.36 -6.73
N ALA A 215 -5.41 -23.58 -6.24
CA ALA A 215 -5.95 -24.89 -5.97
C ALA A 215 -6.83 -25.29 -7.16
N VAL A 216 -6.51 -26.41 -7.81
CA VAL A 216 -7.14 -26.88 -9.04
C VAL A 216 -7.81 -28.23 -8.80
N SER A 217 -9.10 -28.33 -9.13
CA SER A 217 -9.85 -29.58 -8.99
C SER A 217 -9.52 -30.59 -10.09
N ALA A 218 -9.95 -31.85 -9.94
CA ALA A 218 -9.85 -32.87 -11.00
C ALA A 218 -10.49 -32.48 -12.34
N GLY A 219 -11.42 -31.51 -12.35
CA GLY A 219 -12.03 -30.98 -13.57
C GLY A 219 -11.28 -29.82 -14.21
N ASP A 220 -10.03 -29.55 -13.80
CA ASP A 220 -9.21 -28.40 -14.24
C ASP A 220 -9.84 -27.03 -13.93
N GLU A 221 -10.72 -26.99 -12.92
CA GLU A 221 -11.32 -25.75 -12.40
C GLU A 221 -10.45 -25.19 -11.28
N ILE A 222 -10.11 -23.89 -11.34
CA ILE A 222 -9.55 -23.15 -10.21
C ILE A 222 -10.62 -23.01 -9.13
N VAL A 223 -10.33 -23.56 -7.95
CA VAL A 223 -11.25 -23.59 -6.79
C VAL A 223 -10.66 -22.90 -5.56
N GLY A 224 -9.45 -22.39 -5.67
CA GLY A 224 -8.83 -21.53 -4.67
C GLY A 224 -7.64 -20.79 -5.24
N HIS A 225 -7.30 -19.67 -4.61
CA HIS A 225 -6.14 -18.85 -4.96
C HIS A 225 -5.58 -18.18 -3.72
N LEU A 226 -4.26 -17.99 -3.73
CA LEU A 226 -3.56 -17.16 -2.78
C LEU A 226 -2.42 -16.45 -3.53
N ALA A 227 -2.19 -15.17 -3.23
CA ALA A 227 -1.07 -14.42 -3.80
C ALA A 227 -0.16 -13.79 -2.75
N VAL A 228 1.11 -13.63 -3.12
CA VAL A 228 2.10 -12.76 -2.47
C VAL A 228 2.37 -11.56 -3.38
N MET A 229 2.20 -10.35 -2.85
CA MET A 229 2.41 -9.08 -3.53
C MET A 229 3.64 -8.34 -2.98
N VAL A 230 4.41 -7.69 -3.84
CA VAL A 230 5.55 -6.84 -3.45
C VAL A 230 5.48 -5.47 -4.12
N GLU A 231 5.98 -4.42 -3.46
CA GLU A 231 5.99 -3.06 -4.02
C GLU A 231 6.91 -2.92 -5.25
N HIS A 232 8.02 -3.67 -5.26
CA HIS A 232 8.92 -3.78 -6.40
C HIS A 232 9.59 -5.16 -6.40
N PRO A 233 10.05 -5.65 -7.56
CA PRO A 233 10.77 -6.91 -7.63
C PRO A 233 12.00 -6.92 -6.70
N GLY A 234 12.29 -8.08 -6.11
CA GLY A 234 13.46 -8.29 -5.26
C GLY A 234 13.24 -8.03 -3.77
N LEU A 235 12.09 -7.49 -3.34
CA LEU A 235 11.76 -7.40 -1.91
C LEU A 235 11.77 -8.77 -1.23
N LYS A 236 12.20 -8.75 0.03
CA LYS A 236 12.37 -9.94 0.87
C LYS A 236 11.15 -10.27 1.71
N VAL A 237 10.17 -9.38 1.75
CA VAL A 237 8.88 -9.59 2.40
C VAL A 237 7.79 -9.12 1.46
N GLY A 238 6.68 -9.86 1.43
CA GLY A 238 5.51 -9.55 0.62
C GLY A 238 4.21 -9.62 1.42
N GLU A 239 3.20 -8.92 0.93
CA GLU A 239 1.84 -8.95 1.44
C GLU A 239 1.16 -10.23 0.93
N ALA A 240 0.46 -10.96 1.79
CA ALA A 240 -0.16 -12.24 1.46
C ALA A 240 -1.60 -12.33 2.00
N GLY A 241 -2.44 -11.37 1.61
CA GLY A 241 -3.84 -11.22 2.03
C GLY A 241 -4.88 -11.51 0.94
N GLN A 242 -4.47 -11.67 -0.32
CA GLN A 242 -5.39 -12.02 -1.41
C GLN A 242 -5.68 -13.52 -1.43
N ALA A 243 -6.57 -13.97 -0.54
CA ALA A 243 -7.00 -15.35 -0.43
C ALA A 243 -8.41 -15.55 -0.99
N VAL A 244 -8.61 -16.63 -1.74
CA VAL A 244 -9.88 -17.01 -2.38
C VAL A 244 -10.08 -18.50 -2.13
N ALA A 245 -11.28 -18.86 -1.66
CA ALA A 245 -11.70 -20.25 -1.56
C ALA A 245 -13.11 -20.40 -2.11
N ASN A 246 -13.27 -21.27 -3.11
CA ASN A 246 -14.57 -21.57 -3.70
C ASN A 246 -15.50 -22.17 -2.62
N PRO A 247 -16.72 -21.63 -2.44
CA PRO A 247 -17.66 -22.11 -1.42
C PRO A 247 -17.93 -23.62 -1.45
N ARG A 248 -17.91 -24.23 -2.66
CA ARG A 248 -18.11 -25.68 -2.83
C ARG A 248 -17.02 -26.51 -2.16
N PHE A 249 -15.81 -25.96 -2.01
CA PHE A 249 -14.65 -26.65 -1.44
C PHE A 249 -14.36 -26.21 0.00
N ARG A 250 -15.34 -25.62 0.70
CA ARG A 250 -15.22 -25.35 2.13
C ARG A 250 -14.97 -26.66 2.91
N GLY A 251 -14.12 -26.58 3.93
CA GLY A 251 -13.69 -27.74 4.71
C GLY A 251 -12.48 -28.50 4.14
N HIS A 252 -12.06 -28.25 2.90
CA HIS A 252 -10.90 -28.94 2.28
C HIS A 252 -9.53 -28.38 2.71
N GLY A 253 -9.48 -27.48 3.70
CA GLY A 253 -8.26 -26.85 4.17
C GLY A 253 -7.51 -26.02 3.10
N LEU A 254 -8.20 -25.53 2.05
CA LEU A 254 -7.54 -24.90 0.90
C LEU A 254 -6.63 -23.73 1.30
N PHE A 255 -7.10 -22.84 2.17
CA PHE A 255 -6.31 -21.70 2.64
C PHE A 255 -5.01 -22.14 3.33
N GLU A 256 -5.11 -23.11 4.24
CA GLU A 256 -3.97 -23.63 4.99
C GLU A 256 -2.93 -24.26 4.05
N ARG A 257 -3.38 -25.16 3.17
CA ARG A 257 -2.51 -25.84 2.22
C ARG A 257 -1.83 -24.88 1.24
N MET A 258 -2.57 -23.89 0.72
CA MET A 258 -2.01 -22.87 -0.18
C MET A 258 -1.02 -21.94 0.53
N LYS A 259 -1.28 -21.58 1.79
CA LYS A 259 -0.38 -20.73 2.58
C LYS A 259 0.93 -21.45 2.90
N ILE A 260 0.88 -22.74 3.27
CA ILE A 260 2.07 -23.58 3.46
C ILE A 260 2.89 -23.63 2.16
N TYR A 261 2.24 -23.93 1.03
CA TYR A 261 2.90 -24.00 -0.27
C TYR A 261 3.59 -22.68 -0.66
N LEU A 262 2.91 -21.54 -0.50
CA LEU A 262 3.52 -20.23 -0.81
C LEU A 262 4.59 -19.82 0.19
N ALA A 263 4.50 -20.20 1.46
CA ALA A 263 5.55 -19.95 2.43
C ALA A 263 6.83 -20.71 2.05
N GLU A 264 6.71 -21.97 1.62
CA GLU A 264 7.81 -22.78 1.11
C GLU A 264 8.42 -22.20 -0.18
N ASP A 265 7.61 -21.84 -1.18
CA ASP A 265 8.11 -21.17 -2.41
C ASP A 265 8.82 -19.84 -2.08
N SER A 266 8.26 -19.05 -1.16
CA SER A 266 8.84 -17.78 -0.72
C SER A 266 10.20 -17.99 -0.06
N ASN A 267 10.34 -19.00 0.81
CA ASN A 267 11.60 -19.36 1.44
C ASN A 267 12.64 -19.81 0.40
N ASN A 268 12.26 -20.68 -0.54
CA ASN A 268 13.14 -21.18 -1.60
C ASN A 268 13.68 -20.05 -2.51
N ARG A 269 12.96 -18.93 -2.58
CA ARG A 269 13.35 -17.73 -3.32
C ARG A 269 14.09 -16.69 -2.46
N GLY A 270 14.42 -17.04 -1.22
CA GLY A 270 15.17 -16.20 -0.30
C GLY A 270 14.39 -14.99 0.20
N MET A 271 13.06 -15.09 0.32
CA MET A 271 12.25 -14.16 1.12
C MET A 271 12.40 -14.50 2.61
N TYR A 272 12.17 -13.54 3.51
CA TYR A 272 12.27 -13.70 4.97
C TYR A 272 10.91 -13.94 5.63
N GLY A 273 9.84 -13.41 5.05
CA GLY A 273 8.50 -13.57 5.59
C GLY A 273 7.40 -13.00 4.71
N LEU A 274 6.17 -13.18 5.19
CA LEU A 274 4.94 -12.70 4.57
C LEU A 274 4.16 -11.92 5.63
N TYR A 275 3.64 -10.74 5.29
CA TYR A 275 2.68 -10.04 6.15
C TYR A 275 1.27 -10.11 5.58
N SER A 276 0.26 -9.88 6.40
CA SER A 276 -1.14 -9.78 5.93
C SER A 276 -1.96 -8.85 6.82
N GLU A 277 -2.98 -8.28 6.20
CA GLU A 277 -3.96 -7.38 6.83
C GLU A 277 -5.23 -8.17 7.11
N ALA A 278 -5.29 -8.83 8.26
CA ALA A 278 -6.46 -9.61 8.64
C ALA A 278 -7.56 -8.67 9.16
N THR A 279 -8.71 -8.62 8.48
CA THR A 279 -9.86 -7.84 8.97
C THR A 279 -10.16 -8.13 10.44
N ALA A 280 -10.39 -7.09 11.22
CA ALA A 280 -10.67 -7.18 12.64
C ALA A 280 -12.16 -7.11 12.96
N VAL A 281 -13.05 -7.13 11.96
CA VAL A 281 -14.51 -7.27 12.18
C VAL A 281 -14.90 -8.66 12.68
N HIS A 282 -13.96 -9.63 12.63
CA HIS A 282 -14.11 -10.98 13.18
C HIS A 282 -12.72 -11.63 13.43
N PRO A 283 -12.61 -12.66 14.27
CA PRO A 283 -11.31 -13.30 14.56
C PRO A 283 -10.94 -14.45 13.60
N TYR A 284 -11.75 -14.77 12.57
CA TYR A 284 -11.54 -15.98 11.75
C TYR A 284 -10.22 -15.99 10.98
N SER A 285 -9.94 -14.94 10.20
CA SER A 285 -8.71 -14.80 9.41
C SER A 285 -7.46 -14.69 10.30
N GLN A 286 -7.60 -14.03 11.45
CA GLN A 286 -6.54 -13.94 12.46
C GLN A 286 -6.19 -15.33 13.02
N ARG A 287 -7.19 -16.11 13.45
CA ARG A 287 -6.98 -17.49 13.93
C ARG A 287 -6.34 -18.39 12.87
N GLY A 288 -6.75 -18.26 11.61
CA GLY A 288 -6.14 -18.99 10.49
C GLY A 288 -4.66 -18.67 10.33
N ASN A 289 -4.29 -17.39 10.40
CA ASN A 289 -2.88 -16.96 10.35
C ASN A 289 -2.08 -17.46 11.57
N LEU A 290 -2.64 -17.36 12.78
CA LEU A 290 -1.99 -17.87 14.00
C LEU A 290 -1.72 -19.37 13.96
N HIS A 291 -2.71 -20.15 13.48
CA HIS A 291 -2.58 -21.60 13.32
C HIS A 291 -1.41 -21.98 12.40
N LEU A 292 -1.13 -21.14 11.40
CA LEU A 292 -0.05 -21.29 10.43
C LEU A 292 1.29 -20.73 10.92
N GLY A 293 1.40 -20.32 12.19
CA GLY A 293 2.63 -19.80 12.78
C GLY A 293 2.91 -18.32 12.50
N ALA A 294 1.97 -17.61 11.87
CA ALA A 294 2.02 -16.15 11.86
C ALA A 294 1.75 -15.60 13.25
N LYS A 295 2.19 -14.38 13.52
CA LYS A 295 2.05 -13.70 14.81
C LYS A 295 1.59 -12.26 14.62
N GLU A 296 0.89 -11.72 15.61
CA GLU A 296 0.43 -10.34 15.56
C GLU A 296 1.62 -9.35 15.62
N THR A 297 1.49 -8.26 14.88
CA THR A 297 2.50 -7.19 14.79
C THR A 297 1.93 -5.78 15.00
N GLY A 298 0.60 -5.64 15.03
CA GLY A 298 -0.09 -4.40 15.39
C GLY A 298 -1.52 -4.35 14.86
N TYR A 299 -2.15 -3.17 14.95
CA TYR A 299 -3.47 -2.89 14.40
C TYR A 299 -3.49 -1.54 13.68
N LEU A 300 -4.05 -1.51 12.48
CA LEU A 300 -4.36 -0.27 11.78
C LEU A 300 -5.85 0.01 11.93
N LEU A 301 -6.16 1.11 12.59
CA LEU A 301 -7.53 1.50 12.89
C LEU A 301 -8.16 2.20 11.69
N GLY A 302 -9.41 1.83 11.37
CA GLY A 302 -10.16 2.43 10.24
C GLY A 302 -9.49 2.22 8.87
N TYR A 303 -8.64 1.21 8.72
CA TYR A 303 -7.88 0.97 7.50
C TYR A 303 -8.77 0.69 6.29
N ILE A 304 -9.78 -0.18 6.45
CA ILE A 304 -10.70 -0.58 5.39
C ILE A 304 -11.82 0.48 5.28
N PRO A 305 -12.07 1.06 4.10
CA PRO A 305 -13.15 2.05 3.90
C PRO A 305 -14.54 1.49 4.20
N GLY A 306 -15.45 2.34 4.69
CA GLY A 306 -16.83 1.93 5.01
C GLY A 306 -17.70 1.56 3.80
N CYS A 307 -17.23 1.80 2.57
CA CYS A 307 -17.88 1.34 1.34
C CYS A 307 -17.64 -0.15 1.06
N VAL A 308 -16.66 -0.78 1.72
CA VAL A 308 -16.39 -2.21 1.60
C VAL A 308 -17.37 -2.98 2.50
N SER A 309 -18.15 -3.89 1.89
CA SER A 309 -19.18 -4.66 2.61
C SER A 309 -18.88 -6.16 2.62
N TYR A 310 -18.79 -6.74 3.83
CA TYR A 310 -18.74 -8.18 4.04
C TYR A 310 -20.16 -8.76 4.10
N LYS A 311 -20.82 -8.92 2.94
CA LYS A 311 -22.23 -9.38 2.83
C LYS A 311 -22.54 -10.69 3.57
N GLN A 312 -21.52 -11.50 3.89
CA GLN A 312 -21.69 -12.79 4.56
C GLN A 312 -21.52 -12.73 6.10
N ILE A 313 -21.22 -11.57 6.71
CA ILE A 313 -20.86 -11.46 8.14
C ILE A 313 -21.73 -10.44 8.92
N GLY A 314 -22.93 -10.15 8.42
CA GLY A 314 -23.93 -9.33 9.11
C GLY A 314 -23.90 -7.85 8.71
N GLU A 315 -25.05 -7.20 8.80
CA GLU A 315 -25.31 -5.84 8.27
C GLU A 315 -24.94 -4.70 9.25
N GLY A 316 -24.40 -5.03 10.43
CA GLY A 316 -24.25 -4.09 11.55
C GLY A 316 -23.24 -2.94 11.37
N ASN A 317 -22.33 -3.02 10.38
CA ASN A 317 -21.21 -2.09 10.21
C ASN A 317 -21.23 -1.30 8.90
N ILE A 318 -22.36 -1.27 8.19
CA ILE A 318 -22.47 -0.56 6.91
C ILE A 318 -22.19 0.95 7.12
N GLY A 319 -21.21 1.49 6.39
CA GLY A 319 -20.84 2.90 6.42
C GLY A 319 -19.76 3.29 7.44
N ARG A 320 -19.27 2.36 8.29
CA ARG A 320 -18.14 2.61 9.20
C ARG A 320 -16.86 1.96 8.66
N ARG A 321 -15.73 2.64 8.84
CA ARG A 321 -14.41 2.11 8.47
C ARG A 321 -14.04 0.95 9.40
N ALA A 322 -13.48 -0.13 8.84
CA ALA A 322 -13.07 -1.31 9.61
C ALA A 322 -11.56 -1.33 9.88
N SER A 323 -11.18 -1.90 11.02
CA SER A 323 -9.77 -2.03 11.42
C SER A 323 -9.18 -3.36 10.95
N VAL A 324 -7.86 -3.44 10.85
CA VAL A 324 -7.14 -4.68 10.51
C VAL A 324 -6.11 -5.02 11.58
N ALA A 325 -5.98 -6.32 11.86
CA ALA A 325 -4.87 -6.90 12.60
C ALA A 325 -3.73 -7.20 11.62
N MET A 326 -2.55 -6.67 11.92
CA MET A 326 -1.34 -6.93 11.15
C MET A 326 -0.73 -8.25 11.61
N MET A 327 -0.59 -9.20 10.70
CA MET A 327 -0.01 -10.52 10.97
C MET A 327 1.29 -10.68 10.19
N TYR A 328 2.32 -11.29 10.79
CA TYR A 328 3.58 -11.61 10.13
C TYR A 328 3.93 -13.08 10.29
N MET A 329 4.23 -13.74 9.18
CA MET A 329 4.67 -15.13 9.10
C MET A 329 6.12 -15.17 8.63
N LYS A 330 7.04 -15.57 9.51
CA LYS A 330 8.41 -15.90 9.12
C LYS A 330 8.40 -17.12 8.20
N VAL A 331 9.20 -17.09 7.14
CA VAL A 331 9.46 -18.30 6.33
C VAL A 331 10.87 -18.86 6.56
N ASN A 332 11.74 -18.10 7.22
CA ASN A 332 13.03 -18.51 7.79
C ASN A 332 13.43 -17.56 8.93
N GLU A 333 14.65 -17.71 9.46
CA GLU A 333 15.14 -16.89 10.57
C GLU A 333 15.41 -15.42 10.23
N GLY A 334 15.57 -15.09 8.95
CA GLY A 334 15.94 -13.76 8.51
C GLY A 334 17.32 -13.29 9.00
N PRO A 335 17.70 -12.05 8.66
CA PRO A 335 18.96 -11.48 9.09
C PRO A 335 18.91 -11.00 10.55
N GLU A 336 20.08 -10.86 11.15
CA GLU A 336 20.25 -10.10 12.38
C GLU A 336 20.32 -8.61 12.07
N ARG A 337 19.62 -7.78 12.86
CA ARG A 337 19.60 -6.32 12.67
C ARG A 337 19.76 -5.58 13.99
N ASN A 338 20.44 -4.45 13.93
CA ASN A 338 20.32 -3.42 14.95
C ASN A 338 19.04 -2.60 14.68
N ILE A 339 18.31 -2.29 15.75
CA ILE A 339 17.14 -1.40 15.68
C ILE A 339 17.21 -0.30 16.74
N TYR A 340 16.62 0.84 16.41
CA TYR A 340 16.67 2.10 17.15
C TYR A 340 15.24 2.61 17.43
N PRO A 341 14.45 1.89 18.25
CA PRO A 341 13.07 2.26 18.51
C PRO A 341 12.97 3.63 19.22
N PRO A 342 11.95 4.46 18.89
CA PRO A 342 11.61 5.63 19.69
C PRO A 342 11.40 5.28 21.16
N ALA A 343 11.79 6.17 22.07
CA ALA A 343 11.74 5.91 23.50
C ALA A 343 10.32 5.53 23.94
N ARG A 344 9.33 6.24 23.42
CA ARG A 344 7.90 5.97 23.67
C ARG A 344 7.45 4.57 23.29
N TYR A 345 7.95 4.03 22.18
CA TYR A 345 7.51 2.74 21.63
C TYR A 345 8.49 1.59 21.92
N ARG A 346 9.56 1.84 22.68
CA ARG A 346 10.62 0.86 22.94
C ARG A 346 10.10 -0.42 23.58
N ASP A 347 9.20 -0.31 24.55
CA ASP A 347 8.68 -1.48 25.28
C ASP A 347 7.74 -2.32 24.42
N VAL A 348 6.82 -1.69 23.68
CA VAL A 348 5.94 -2.41 22.75
C VAL A 348 6.73 -3.04 21.60
N ILE A 349 7.76 -2.36 21.07
CA ILE A 349 8.61 -2.92 20.01
C ILE A 349 9.42 -4.09 20.53
N ARG A 350 10.00 -4.00 21.75
CA ARG A 350 10.69 -5.14 22.38
C ARG A 350 9.75 -6.34 22.55
N TRP A 351 8.56 -6.09 23.06
CA TRP A 351 7.55 -7.12 23.24
C TRP A 351 7.17 -7.80 21.91
N LEU A 352 7.03 -7.03 20.82
CA LEU A 352 6.74 -7.54 19.49
C LEU A 352 7.93 -8.32 18.89
N VAL A 353 9.16 -7.85 19.07
CA VAL A 353 10.39 -8.53 18.63
C VAL A 353 10.52 -9.90 19.30
N GLU A 354 10.35 -9.95 20.62
CA GLU A 354 10.42 -11.18 21.41
C GLU A 354 9.28 -12.12 21.02
N HIS A 355 8.05 -11.62 20.95
CA HIS A 355 6.89 -12.41 20.55
C HIS A 355 7.07 -13.00 19.17
N ASN A 356 7.51 -12.22 18.18
CA ASN A 356 7.71 -12.66 16.80
C ASN A 356 8.99 -13.50 16.60
N GLY A 357 9.86 -13.61 17.62
CA GLY A 357 11.13 -14.32 17.51
C GLY A 357 12.06 -13.71 16.45
N LEU A 358 12.11 -12.37 16.40
CA LEU A 358 12.95 -11.64 15.46
C LEU A 358 14.36 -11.49 16.02
N ARG A 359 15.38 -11.71 15.18
CA ARG A 359 16.79 -11.51 15.55
C ARG A 359 17.14 -10.02 15.52
N ARG A 360 16.78 -9.30 16.58
CA ARG A 360 17.01 -7.84 16.70
C ARG A 360 17.80 -7.50 17.94
N HIS A 361 18.80 -6.64 17.76
CA HIS A 361 19.49 -5.98 18.85
C HIS A 361 18.92 -4.58 19.00
N ILE A 362 18.21 -4.33 20.10
CA ILE A 362 17.74 -2.99 20.45
C ILE A 362 18.94 -2.22 20.97
N VAL A 363 19.40 -1.24 20.19
CA VAL A 363 20.58 -0.44 20.54
C VAL A 363 20.18 0.69 21.47
N ASP A 364 20.84 0.75 22.62
CA ASP A 364 20.78 1.91 23.50
C ASP A 364 21.80 2.96 23.02
N VAL A 365 21.34 4.19 22.77
CA VAL A 365 22.22 5.27 22.32
C VAL A 365 22.95 5.84 23.54
N THR A 366 24.25 5.59 23.60
CA THR A 366 25.20 6.38 24.38
C THR A 366 25.63 7.62 23.58
N ALA A 367 26.13 8.66 24.24
CA ALA A 367 26.61 9.90 23.58
C ALA A 367 27.63 9.66 22.45
N SER A 368 28.26 8.48 22.39
CA SER A 368 29.21 8.06 21.35
C SER A 368 28.60 7.54 20.05
N ASN A 369 27.28 7.27 20.01
CA ASN A 369 26.58 6.67 18.85
C ASN A 369 25.60 7.63 18.16
N HIS A 370 25.62 8.92 18.49
CA HIS A 370 24.88 9.93 17.73
C HIS A 370 25.54 10.11 16.36
N GLN A 371 24.98 9.47 15.33
CA GLN A 371 25.29 9.85 13.96
C GLN A 371 24.72 11.25 13.70
N PRO A 372 25.45 12.12 12.97
CA PRO A 372 24.91 13.40 12.56
C PRO A 372 23.68 13.16 11.71
N VAL A 373 22.53 13.65 12.18
CA VAL A 373 21.29 13.69 11.42
C VAL A 373 21.49 14.68 10.27
N THR A 374 21.04 14.33 9.07
CA THR A 374 21.13 15.25 7.93
C THR A 374 20.31 16.51 8.20
N ALA A 375 20.68 17.63 7.58
CA ALA A 375 19.91 18.87 7.74
C ALA A 375 18.48 18.74 7.18
N CYS A 376 18.32 17.98 6.09
CA CYS A 376 17.08 17.85 5.33
C CYS A 376 16.62 16.40 5.24
N SER A 377 15.34 16.19 5.50
CA SER A 377 14.67 14.89 5.41
C SER A 377 14.36 14.53 3.97
N ARG A 378 14.48 13.24 3.67
CA ARG A 378 13.94 12.65 2.45
C ARG A 378 12.71 11.81 2.78
N MET A 379 11.57 12.23 2.26
CA MET A 379 10.28 11.59 2.52
C MET A 379 9.45 11.55 1.24
N ASN A 380 8.74 10.45 1.06
CA ASN A 380 7.79 10.25 -0.02
C ASN A 380 6.38 10.29 0.54
N VAL A 381 5.47 11.00 -0.12
CA VAL A 381 4.04 11.01 0.22
C VAL A 381 3.29 10.26 -0.86
N ASN A 382 2.53 9.23 -0.47
CA ASN A 382 1.66 8.48 -1.36
C ASN A 382 0.21 8.64 -0.90
N VAL A 383 -0.64 9.18 -1.76
CA VAL A 383 -2.08 9.34 -1.51
C VAL A 383 -2.85 8.28 -2.29
N ARG A 384 -3.66 7.49 -1.57
CA ARG A 384 -4.55 6.46 -2.11
C ARG A 384 -6.00 6.94 -2.02
N SER A 385 -6.52 7.40 -3.16
CA SER A 385 -7.85 7.98 -3.27
C SER A 385 -8.96 6.96 -3.00
N ASP A 386 -8.76 5.72 -3.46
CA ASP A 386 -9.68 4.59 -3.32
C ASP A 386 -9.96 4.23 -1.85
N HIS A 387 -8.93 4.32 -1.00
CA HIS A 387 -9.03 4.00 0.42
C HIS A 387 -9.17 5.23 1.33
N ASN A 388 -9.11 6.44 0.75
CA ASN A 388 -9.09 7.71 1.47
C ASN A 388 -8.00 7.73 2.57
N LEU A 389 -6.78 7.34 2.20
CA LEU A 389 -5.64 7.29 3.11
C LEU A 389 -4.36 7.80 2.46
N ALA A 390 -3.35 8.10 3.30
CA ALA A 390 -2.03 8.51 2.85
C ALA A 390 -0.91 7.82 3.62
N PHE A 391 0.21 7.55 2.94
CA PHE A 391 1.45 7.04 3.53
C PHE A 391 2.58 8.07 3.35
N LEU A 392 3.12 8.54 4.46
CA LEU A 392 4.33 9.35 4.54
C LEU A 392 5.50 8.41 4.85
N ARG A 393 6.29 8.08 3.83
CA ARG A 393 7.41 7.14 3.94
C ARG A 393 8.70 7.92 4.11
N VAL A 394 9.26 7.87 5.32
CA VAL A 394 10.53 8.53 5.62
C VAL A 394 11.65 7.63 5.12
N ILE A 395 12.34 8.10 4.07
CA ILE A 395 13.49 7.41 3.49
C ILE A 395 14.75 7.74 4.31
N GLU A 396 14.89 9.01 4.69
CA GLU A 396 16.03 9.50 5.46
C GLU A 396 15.57 10.62 6.39
N PRO A 397 15.57 10.40 7.72
CA PRO A 397 15.22 11.43 8.69
C PRO A 397 16.27 12.54 8.75
N GLY A 398 15.83 13.79 8.58
CA GLY A 398 16.61 15.00 8.80
C GLY A 398 16.12 15.80 10.02
N VAL A 399 16.83 16.86 10.38
CA VAL A 399 16.46 17.76 11.50
C VAL A 399 15.09 18.44 11.28
N ASP A 400 14.71 18.65 10.02
CA ASP A 400 13.44 19.26 9.62
C ASP A 400 12.23 18.29 9.60
N LEU A 401 12.42 16.99 9.88
CA LEU A 401 11.40 15.95 9.68
C LEU A 401 10.07 16.27 10.35
N SER A 402 10.10 16.68 11.62
CA SER A 402 8.90 16.96 12.41
C SER A 402 8.09 18.11 11.80
N LYS A 403 8.77 19.17 11.34
CA LYS A 403 8.13 20.30 10.67
C LYS A 403 7.56 19.90 9.32
N LEU A 404 8.30 19.09 8.55
CA LEU A 404 7.85 18.57 7.26
C LEU A 404 6.58 17.73 7.42
N ILE A 405 6.57 16.79 8.37
CA ILE A 405 5.38 15.96 8.64
C ILE A 405 4.20 16.79 9.14
N GLN A 406 4.42 17.77 10.03
CA GLN A 406 3.36 18.66 10.49
C GLN A 406 2.66 19.38 9.33
N ILE A 407 3.44 19.89 8.38
CA ILE A 407 2.90 20.56 7.19
C ILE A 407 2.07 19.57 6.35
N ARG A 408 2.59 18.36 6.11
CA ARG A 408 1.90 17.33 5.32
C ARG A 408 0.63 16.82 5.96
N VAL A 409 0.63 16.60 7.26
CA VAL A 409 -0.57 16.15 7.96
C VAL A 409 -1.65 17.22 7.89
N ARG A 410 -1.30 18.49 8.13
CA ARG A 410 -2.28 19.58 8.02
C ARG A 410 -2.90 19.65 6.62
N GLU A 411 -2.08 19.52 5.58
CA GLU A 411 -2.51 19.46 4.19
C GLU A 411 -3.51 18.31 3.96
N LEU A 412 -3.10 17.07 4.26
CA LEU A 412 -3.94 15.88 4.10
C LEU A 412 -5.24 15.97 4.91
N CYS A 413 -5.20 16.58 6.11
CA CYS A 413 -6.38 16.81 6.92
C CYS A 413 -7.37 17.79 6.29
N LEU A 414 -6.88 18.90 5.72
CA LEU A 414 -7.71 19.87 4.98
C LEU A 414 -8.35 19.23 3.73
N HIS A 415 -7.70 18.20 3.18
CA HIS A 415 -8.22 17.38 2.10
C HIS A 415 -9.13 16.23 2.53
N ARG A 416 -9.46 16.14 3.82
CA ARG A 416 -10.37 15.13 4.37
C ARG A 416 -9.90 13.71 4.04
N LEU A 417 -8.59 13.47 4.11
CA LEU A 417 -8.05 12.11 4.17
C LEU A 417 -8.27 11.60 5.59
N ASP A 418 -8.93 10.46 5.71
CA ASP A 418 -9.40 9.85 6.95
C ASP A 418 -8.24 9.28 7.77
N CYS A 419 -7.34 8.55 7.11
CA CYS A 419 -6.24 7.84 7.75
C CYS A 419 -4.88 8.26 7.15
N ILE A 420 -3.96 8.68 8.00
CA ILE A 420 -2.61 9.09 7.61
C ILE A 420 -1.61 8.22 8.36
N TYR A 421 -0.70 7.58 7.64
CA TYR A 421 0.31 6.69 8.19
C TYR A 421 1.71 7.26 7.95
N VAL A 422 2.60 7.10 8.93
CA VAL A 422 4.03 7.40 8.80
C VAL A 422 4.82 6.12 8.93
N ASP A 423 5.61 5.80 7.90
CA ASP A 423 6.56 4.68 7.90
C ASP A 423 7.96 5.20 8.26
N LEU A 424 8.53 4.70 9.36
CA LEU A 424 9.90 4.94 9.78
C LEU A 424 10.69 3.64 9.78
N SER A 425 11.90 3.64 9.21
CA SER A 425 12.81 2.49 9.36
C SER A 425 13.36 2.43 10.78
N LEU A 426 13.09 1.34 11.50
CA LEU A 426 13.68 1.07 12.81
C LEU A 426 15.18 0.78 12.72
N CYS A 427 15.71 0.47 11.54
CA CYS A 427 17.14 0.27 11.34
C CYS A 427 17.93 1.59 11.19
N HIS A 428 17.25 2.73 11.10
CA HIS A 428 17.90 4.04 11.02
C HIS A 428 18.07 4.65 12.43
N PRO A 429 19.28 5.07 12.86
CA PRO A 429 19.51 5.62 14.21
C PRO A 429 18.63 6.81 14.58
N ALA A 430 18.37 7.70 13.62
CA ALA A 430 17.50 8.87 13.81
C ALA A 430 16.01 8.52 14.05
N ALA A 431 15.59 7.27 13.86
CA ALA A 431 14.21 6.85 14.15
C ALA A 431 13.85 7.11 15.62
N ARG A 432 14.82 6.98 16.54
CA ARG A 432 14.61 7.22 17.97
C ARG A 432 14.09 8.63 18.25
N GLU A 433 14.74 9.64 17.68
CA GLU A 433 14.41 11.06 17.89
C GLU A 433 13.15 11.48 17.09
N ALA A 434 12.98 10.90 15.91
CA ALA A 434 11.83 11.16 15.05
C ALA A 434 10.51 10.73 15.71
N GLY A 435 10.47 9.56 16.35
CA GLY A 435 9.20 9.03 16.88
C GLY A 435 8.60 9.86 18.01
N ASP A 436 9.40 10.42 18.91
CA ASP A 436 8.91 11.25 20.02
C ASP A 436 8.27 12.54 19.49
N SER A 437 8.86 13.14 18.44
CA SER A 437 8.29 14.32 17.79
C SER A 437 6.95 14.03 17.09
N LEU A 438 6.76 12.82 16.58
CA LEU A 438 5.55 12.45 15.86
C LEU A 438 4.37 12.17 16.78
N GLU A 439 4.63 11.63 17.98
CA GLU A 439 3.59 11.53 19.01
C GLU A 439 3.01 12.91 19.35
N ALA A 440 3.87 13.94 19.47
CA ALA A 440 3.43 15.31 19.73
C ALA A 440 2.59 15.91 18.59
N LEU A 441 2.67 15.35 17.38
CA LEU A 441 1.81 15.70 16.23
C LEU A 441 0.51 14.89 16.20
N GLY A 442 0.26 14.04 17.21
CA GLY A 442 -0.94 13.22 17.34
C GLY A 442 -0.85 11.87 16.65
N PHE A 443 0.33 11.44 16.20
CA PHE A 443 0.52 10.07 15.74
C PHE A 443 0.60 9.11 16.92
N PHE A 444 0.13 7.89 16.73
CA PHE A 444 0.26 6.82 17.71
C PHE A 444 0.65 5.50 17.06
N PHE A 445 1.04 4.54 17.89
CA PHE A 445 1.50 3.23 17.44
C PHE A 445 0.42 2.51 16.60
N GLY A 446 0.81 1.99 15.44
CA GLY A 446 -0.02 1.11 14.61
C GLY A 446 0.52 -0.31 14.60
N CYS A 447 1.67 -0.51 13.96
CA CYS A 447 2.32 -1.81 13.89
C CYS A 447 3.82 -1.69 13.62
N ILE A 448 4.52 -2.83 13.73
CA ILE A 448 5.78 -3.04 13.02
C ILE A 448 5.55 -3.95 11.83
N ILE A 449 6.26 -3.76 10.73
CA ILE A 449 6.27 -4.69 9.60
C ILE A 449 7.73 -5.15 9.42
N PRO A 450 8.08 -6.35 9.92
CA PRO A 450 9.46 -6.83 9.89
C PRO A 450 9.96 -7.01 8.46
N GLU A 451 11.19 -6.57 8.18
CA GLU A 451 11.86 -6.66 6.87
C GLU A 451 11.01 -6.22 5.66
N ALA A 452 10.00 -5.35 5.86
CA ALA A 452 9.10 -4.92 4.78
C ALA A 452 9.84 -4.26 3.61
N ARG A 453 11.01 -3.67 3.90
CA ARG A 453 11.95 -3.08 2.93
C ARG A 453 13.37 -3.49 3.35
N ASP A 454 14.33 -2.57 3.40
CA ASP A 454 15.65 -2.84 3.98
C ASP A 454 15.62 -2.70 5.52
N GLY A 455 14.94 -3.63 6.17
CA GLY A 455 14.75 -3.66 7.62
C GLY A 455 13.30 -3.48 8.07
N ASP A 456 13.13 -3.35 9.39
CA ASP A 456 11.82 -3.28 10.02
C ASP A 456 11.22 -1.88 9.92
N ILE A 457 9.95 -1.80 9.52
CA ILE A 457 9.21 -0.54 9.45
C ILE A 457 8.34 -0.39 10.70
N LEU A 458 8.51 0.71 11.44
CA LEU A 458 7.52 1.20 12.39
C LEU A 458 6.48 2.02 11.63
N ARG A 459 5.22 1.59 11.68
CA ARG A 459 4.09 2.35 11.14
C ARG A 459 3.34 3.01 12.28
N LEU A 460 3.38 4.34 12.28
CA LEU A 460 2.54 5.18 13.13
C LEU A 460 1.30 5.61 12.35
N GLN A 461 0.21 5.89 13.05
CA GLN A 461 -1.08 6.25 12.46
C GLN A 461 -1.68 7.51 13.08
N TYR A 462 -2.40 8.27 12.27
CA TYR A 462 -3.16 9.46 12.62
C TYR A 462 -4.54 9.37 11.95
N LEU A 463 -5.59 9.67 12.72
CA LEU A 463 -6.98 9.53 12.28
C LEU A 463 -7.66 10.91 12.17
N ASN A 464 -7.91 11.42 10.98
CA ASN A 464 -8.51 12.74 10.82
C ASN A 464 -10.04 12.69 11.02
N ASN A 465 -10.52 13.03 12.22
CA ASN A 465 -11.94 13.01 12.58
C ASN A 465 -12.65 11.65 12.33
N VAL A 466 -11.89 10.54 12.31
CA VAL A 466 -12.44 9.19 12.22
C VAL A 466 -12.70 8.67 13.62
N GLU A 467 -13.96 8.32 13.90
CA GLU A 467 -14.35 7.68 15.15
C GLU A 467 -14.23 6.15 15.03
N ILE A 468 -13.47 5.55 15.95
CA ILE A 468 -13.29 4.11 16.03
C ILE A 468 -13.98 3.58 17.29
N ASN A 469 -14.92 2.64 17.11
CA ASN A 469 -15.50 1.90 18.21
C ASN A 469 -14.66 0.65 18.51
N ARG A 470 -14.25 0.50 19.76
CA ARG A 470 -13.46 -0.66 20.21
C ARG A 470 -14.23 -1.97 20.09
N ASP A 471 -15.53 -1.93 20.33
CA ASP A 471 -16.39 -3.12 20.32
C ASP A 471 -16.57 -3.72 18.92
N ASP A 472 -16.23 -2.96 17.88
CA ASP A 472 -16.27 -3.40 16.49
C ASP A 472 -14.98 -4.16 16.09
N ILE A 473 -14.02 -4.31 17.02
CA ILE A 473 -12.68 -4.88 16.76
C ILE A 473 -12.46 -6.14 17.60
N TYR A 474 -12.42 -7.27 16.90
CA TYR A 474 -12.21 -8.59 17.46
C TYR A 474 -10.74 -9.02 17.38
N THR A 475 -10.28 -9.69 18.44
CA THR A 475 -8.92 -10.23 18.54
C THR A 475 -8.96 -11.75 18.67
N ALA A 476 -8.05 -12.45 18.00
CA ALA A 476 -7.98 -13.91 18.04
C ALA A 476 -7.17 -14.50 19.21
N SER A 477 -6.41 -13.67 19.95
CA SER A 477 -5.53 -14.13 21.04
C SER A 477 -5.45 -13.10 22.18
N ASP A 478 -4.96 -13.56 23.34
CA ASP A 478 -4.68 -12.68 24.49
C ASP A 478 -3.56 -11.67 24.18
N PHE A 479 -2.55 -12.09 23.40
CA PHE A 479 -1.50 -11.19 22.92
C PHE A 479 -2.09 -10.11 22.02
N GLY A 480 -2.93 -10.49 21.05
CA GLY A 480 -3.64 -9.57 20.18
C GLY A 480 -4.51 -8.59 20.94
N ARG A 481 -5.17 -9.01 22.03
CA ARG A 481 -5.94 -8.13 22.92
C ARG A 481 -5.05 -7.10 23.63
N GLY A 482 -3.93 -7.52 24.23
CA GLY A 482 -2.99 -6.60 24.87
C GLY A 482 -2.34 -5.61 23.88
N LEU A 483 -2.11 -6.04 22.64
CA LEU A 483 -1.60 -5.18 21.58
C LEU A 483 -2.64 -4.16 21.14
N LEU A 484 -3.90 -4.57 21.01
CA LEU A 484 -5.01 -3.66 20.71
C LEU A 484 -5.20 -2.63 21.84
N GLU A 485 -5.09 -3.02 23.10
CA GLU A 485 -5.10 -2.08 24.25
C GLU A 485 -3.98 -1.03 24.15
N THR A 486 -2.79 -1.45 23.74
CA THR A 486 -1.65 -0.54 23.53
C THR A 486 -1.94 0.48 22.43
N VAL A 487 -2.49 0.03 21.31
CA VAL A 487 -2.91 0.91 20.20
C VAL A 487 -4.01 1.89 20.65
N PHE A 488 -5.03 1.41 21.37
CA PHE A 488 -6.13 2.26 21.86
C PHE A 488 -5.71 3.30 22.88
N ARG A 489 -4.75 2.97 23.76
CA ARG A 489 -4.18 3.97 24.69
C ARG A 489 -3.58 5.16 23.93
N GLY A 490 -2.93 4.90 22.80
CA GLY A 490 -2.43 5.94 21.91
C GLY A 490 -3.56 6.74 21.25
N TYR A 491 -4.58 6.06 20.73
CA TYR A 491 -5.76 6.68 20.13
C TYR A 491 -6.50 7.62 21.12
N GLU A 492 -6.74 7.19 22.35
CA GLU A 492 -7.44 7.96 23.40
C GLU A 492 -6.64 9.18 23.88
N THR A 493 -5.32 9.07 23.94
CA THR A 493 -4.44 10.17 24.36
C THR A 493 -4.47 11.33 23.37
N ARG A 494 -4.79 11.05 22.10
CA ARG A 494 -4.91 12.05 21.02
C ARG A 494 -6.20 12.87 21.08
N VAL A 495 -7.27 12.31 21.66
CA VAL A 495 -8.62 12.92 21.68
C VAL A 495 -8.74 13.99 22.78
N ARG A 496 -7.74 14.09 23.66
CA ARG A 496 -7.59 15.16 24.67
C ARG A 496 -6.69 16.26 24.13
#